data_AF-A0A963SJ67-F1
#
_entry.id   AF-A0A963SJ67-F1
#
_cell.length_a   1.000
_cell.length_b   1.000
_cell.length_c   1.000
_cell.angle_alpha   90.00
_cell.angle_beta   90.00
_cell.angle_gamma   90.00
#
_symmetry.space_group_name_H-M   'P 1'
#
loop_
_entity.id
_entity.type
_entity.pdbx_description
1 polymer ?
#
loop_
_entity_poly.entity_id
_entity_poly.type
_entity_poly.pdbx_seq_one_letter_code
_entity_poly.pdbx_strand_id
1 'polypeptide(L)' 'MRILITNDDGIGAPGIYVLEKIAAQLSDDLWIVAPAEEQSGAGHSLTLTRP' A
#
# COMPACT_ATOMS: atom_id res chain seq x y z
N MET A 1 -6.31 -12.31 12.48
CA MET A 1 -6.98 -11.80 11.25
C MET A 1 -5.88 -11.28 10.35
N ARG A 2 -5.86 -11.52 9.03
CA ARG A 2 -4.80 -10.97 8.18
C ARG A 2 -5.24 -9.65 7.55
N ILE A 3 -4.38 -8.63 7.57
CA ILE A 3 -4.65 -7.32 6.97
C ILE A 3 -3.57 -7.00 5.92
N LEU A 4 -4.00 -6.60 4.72
CA LEU A 4 -3.15 -6.08 3.65
C LEU A 4 -3.43 -4.58 3.46
N ILE A 5 -2.37 -3.77 3.50
CA ILE A 5 -2.41 -2.33 3.28
C ILE A 5 -1.69 -2.00 1.97
N THR A 6 -2.31 -1.14 1.16
CA THR A 6 -1.77 -0.62 -0.10
C THR A 6 -2.21 0.81 -0.32
N ASN A 7 -1.50 1.57 -1.16
CA ASN A 7 -1.85 2.91 -1.61
C ASN A 7 -1.30 3.15 -3.03
N ASP A 8 -1.71 4.24 -3.65
CA ASP A 8 -1.18 4.77 -4.91
C ASP A 8 -0.08 5.82 -4.71
N ASP A 9 -0.02 6.49 -3.54
CA ASP A 9 1.05 7.46 -3.22
C ASP A 9 2.47 6.86 -3.12
N GLY A 10 2.54 5.53 -3.01
CA GLY A 10 3.78 4.77 -2.87
C GLY A 10 4.20 4.48 -1.42
N ILE A 11 5.19 3.59 -1.29
CA ILE A 11 5.68 3.04 0.00
C ILE A 11 6.35 4.09 0.89
N GLY A 12 6.84 5.18 0.30
CA GLY A 12 7.44 6.30 1.03
C GLY A 12 6.42 7.28 1.62
N ALA A 13 5.13 7.15 1.28
CA ALA A 13 4.13 8.13 1.68
C ALA A 13 3.86 8.09 3.19
N PRO A 14 3.80 9.25 3.88
CA PRO A 14 3.60 9.29 5.33
C PRO A 14 2.28 8.64 5.77
N GLY A 15 1.25 8.67 4.91
CA GLY A 15 -0.06 8.09 5.19
C GLY A 15 -0.04 6.57 5.41
N ILE A 16 0.81 5.84 4.69
CA ILE A 16 0.87 4.37 4.81
C ILE A 16 1.40 3.93 6.17
N TYR A 17 2.34 4.68 6.75
CA TYR A 17 2.85 4.44 8.10
C TYR A 17 1.84 4.79 9.19
N VAL A 18 0.96 5.76 8.94
CA VAL A 18 -0.16 6.06 9.85
C VAL A 18 -1.16 4.91 9.83
N LEU A 19 -1.50 4.39 8.64
CA LEU A 19 -2.38 3.23 8.50
C LEU A 19 -1.81 1.97 9.16
N GLU A 20 -0.52 1.70 8.97
CA GLU A 20 0.18 0.59 9.64
C GLU A 20 -0.01 0.65 11.16
N LYS A 21 0.24 1.81 11.78
CA LYS A 21 0.10 1.99 13.23
C LYS A 21 -1.31 1.75 13.73
N ILE A 22 -2.33 2.16 12.97
CA ILE A 22 -3.72 1.94 13.32
C ILE A 22 -4.07 0.46 13.17
N ALA A 23 -3.69 -0.15 12.05
CA ALA A 23 -3.99 -1.55 11.77
C ALA A 23 -3.29 -2.50 12.76
N ALA A 24 -2.12 -2.12 13.29
CA ALA A 24 -1.39 -2.84 14.33
C ALA A 24 -2.16 -2.94 15.67
N GLN A 25 -3.17 -2.08 15.88
CA GLN A 25 -4.07 -2.19 17.04
C GLN A 25 -5.16 -3.25 16.84
N LEU A 26 -5.37 -3.70 15.61
CA LEU A 26 -6.42 -4.65 15.22
C LEU A 26 -5.85 -6.04 14.91
N SER A 27 -4.62 -6.11 14.43
CA SER A 27 -3.95 -7.36 14.10
C SER A 27 -2.43 -7.24 14.10
N ASP A 28 -1.81 -8.34 14.50
CA ASP A 28 -0.40 -8.66 14.49
C ASP A 28 0.05 -9.38 13.19
N ASP A 29 -0.88 -9.76 12.30
CA ASP A 29 -0.59 -10.30 10.94
C ASP A 29 -0.87 -9.23 9.87
N LEU A 30 0.12 -8.37 9.65
CA LEU A 30 0.08 -7.21 8.76
C LEU A 30 1.04 -7.34 7.58
N TRP A 31 0.54 -6.95 6.41
CA TRP A 31 1.31 -6.90 5.16
C TRP A 31 1.13 -5.54 4.51
N ILE A 32 2.22 -4.94 4.03
CA ILE A 32 2.21 -3.69 3.28
C ILE A 32 2.78 -3.95 1.88
N VAL A 33 2.01 -3.61 0.85
CA VAL A 33 2.44 -3.69 -0.55
C VAL A 33 2.02 -2.42 -1.25
N ALA A 34 2.97 -1.62 -1.70
CA ALA A 34 2.72 -0.35 -2.36
C ALA A 34 3.75 -0.11 -3.48
N PRO A 35 3.43 0.76 -4.47
CA PRO A 35 4.38 1.20 -5.49
C PRO A 35 5.65 1.82 -4.88
N ALA A 36 6.77 1.73 -5.59
CA ALA A 36 8.00 2.41 -5.18
C ALA A 36 7.89 3.94 -5.29
N GLU A 37 7.12 4.43 -6.25
CA GLU A 37 6.90 5.85 -6.55
C GLU A 37 5.40 6.14 -6.70
N GLU A 38 5.03 7.42 -6.58
CA GLU A 38 3.68 7.95 -6.78
C GLU A 38 3.03 7.45 -8.09
N GLN A 39 1.83 6.88 -7.99
CA GLN A 39 1.02 6.41 -9.11
C GLN A 39 -0.34 7.11 -9.19
N SER A 40 -0.55 8.20 -8.43
CA SER A 40 -1.75 9.03 -8.52
C SER A 40 -2.03 9.43 -9.97
N GLY A 41 -3.22 9.09 -10.45
CA GLY A 41 -3.67 9.43 -11.81
C GLY A 41 -3.32 8.41 -12.90
N ALA A 42 -2.62 7.31 -12.59
CA ALA A 42 -2.39 6.22 -13.54
C ALA A 42 -3.67 5.43 -13.91
N GLY A 43 -4.77 5.60 -13.16
CA GLY A 43 -6.00 4.82 -13.31
C GLY A 43 -5.88 3.40 -12.75
N HIS A 44 -6.89 2.55 -12.98
CA HIS A 44 -6.88 1.14 -12.57
C HIS A 44 -6.10 0.27 -13.59
N SER A 45 -4.87 0.67 -13.90
CA SER A 45 -4.07 0.06 -14.95
C SER A 45 -3.27 -1.13 -14.42
N LEU A 46 -3.33 -2.24 -15.16
CA LEU A 46 -2.49 -3.42 -14.93
C LEU A 46 -1.31 -3.38 -15.89
N THR A 47 -0.11 -3.65 -15.38
CA THR A 47 1.06 -3.86 -16.23
C THR A 47 0.93 -5.23 -16.93
N LEU A 48 0.55 -5.22 -18.22
CA LEU A 48 0.33 -6.45 -19.00
C LEU A 48 1.51 -6.83 -19.90
N THR A 49 2.47 -5.93 -20.12
CA THR A 49 3.50 -6.07 -21.17
C THR A 49 4.93 -6.05 -20.64
N ARG A 50 5.10 -5.84 -19.34
CA ARG A 50 6.41 -5.70 -18.68
C ARG A 50 6.35 -6.45 -17.34
N PRO A 51 7.40 -7.18 -16.95
CA PRO A 51 7.45 -7.88 -15.66
C PRO A 51 7.55 -6.91 -14.47
#